data_AF-A0A2G8S3W4-F1
#
_entry.id   AF-A0A2G8S3W4-F1
#
_cell.length_a   1.000
_cell.length_b   1.000
_cell.length_c   1.000
_cell.angle_alpha   90.00
_cell.angle_beta   90.00
_cell.angle_gamma   90.00
#
_symmetry.space_group_name_H-M   'P 1'
#
loop_
_entity.id
_entity.type
_entity.pdbx_description
1 polymer ?
#
loop_
_entity_poly.entity_id
_entity_poly.type
_entity_poly.pdbx_seq_one_letter_code
_entity_poly.pdbx_strand_id
1 'polypeptide(L)'
;MDWGSIGSKHTLFSLVEEVTKINEKALLHVEPLDTFSIAQRLSWAAGRKTTRVEDRAYSLLGIFNINMPTLYGKGDRAFRRLQERIMQQVPDQSLFAWGFQHISSNFSHNPTITSNGPIVANAVPSRSEDLGL
;
A
#
# COMPACT_ATOMS: atom_id res chain seq x y z
N MET A 1 23.75 34.30 2.45
CA MET A 1 23.00 33.05 2.68
C MET A 1 24.04 32.00 2.98
N ASP A 2 24.19 31.64 4.24
CA ASP A 2 25.15 30.61 4.65
C ASP A 2 24.51 29.24 4.44
N TRP A 3 25.05 28.47 3.50
CA TRP A 3 24.71 27.06 3.34
C TRP A 3 25.33 26.29 4.52
N GLY A 4 24.53 26.06 5.56
CA GLY A 4 24.90 25.22 6.69
C GLY A 4 24.73 23.74 6.35
N SER A 5 25.74 22.92 6.65
CA SER A 5 25.63 21.47 6.49
C SER A 5 24.62 20.90 7.48
N ILE A 6 23.57 20.23 6.98
CA ILE A 6 22.50 19.61 7.79
C ILE A 6 22.83 18.14 8.15
N GLY A 7 23.83 17.55 7.49
CA GLY A 7 24.26 16.16 7.70
C GLY A 7 24.54 15.42 6.40
N SER A 8 24.97 14.16 6.51
CA SER A 8 25.16 13.27 5.38
C SER A 8 23.96 12.32 5.20
N LYS A 9 23.87 11.68 4.04
CA LYS A 9 22.87 10.65 3.75
C LYS A 9 22.85 9.53 4.82
N HIS A 10 24.03 9.16 5.33
CA HIS A 10 24.21 8.13 6.35
C HIS A 10 23.91 8.61 7.77
N THR A 11 23.94 9.91 8.06
CA THR A 11 23.54 10.42 9.38
C THR A 11 22.03 10.68 9.45
N LEU A 12 21.40 10.93 8.30
CA LEU A 12 19.98 11.29 8.23
C LEU A 12 19.07 10.11 7.86
N PHE A 13 19.60 8.96 7.42
CA PHE A 13 18.76 7.85 6.96
C PHE A 13 17.79 7.38 8.05
N SER A 14 18.23 7.26 9.31
CA SER A 14 17.39 6.71 10.38
C SER A 14 16.17 7.59 10.62
N LEU A 15 16.36 8.91 10.62
CA LEU A 15 15.27 9.89 10.74
C LEU A 15 14.34 9.84 9.52
N VAL A 16 14.91 9.76 8.31
CA VAL A 16 14.11 9.69 7.07
C VAL A 16 13.30 8.40 7.01
N GLU A 17 13.88 7.27 7.37
CA GLU A 17 13.20 5.97 7.45
C GLU A 17 12.08 6.00 8.49
N GLU A 18 12.32 6.59 9.67
CA GLU A 18 11.31 6.72 10.70
C GLU A 18 10.07 7.49 10.20
N VAL A 19 10.29 8.61 9.52
CA VAL A 19 9.23 9.51 9.04
C VAL A 19 8.54 8.96 7.79
N THR A 20 9.30 8.43 6.83
CA THR A 20 8.77 8.05 5.51
C THR A 20 8.44 6.57 5.37
N LYS A 21 8.93 5.74 6.30
CA LYS A 21 8.90 4.27 6.24
C LYS A 21 9.60 3.68 5.01
N ILE A 22 10.45 4.47 4.33
CA ILE A 22 11.31 4.00 3.25
C ILE A 22 12.49 3.27 3.89
N ASN A 23 12.66 2.00 3.53
CA ASN A 23 13.70 1.16 4.10
C ASN A 23 15.10 1.73 3.85
N GLU A 24 15.99 1.59 4.83
CA GLU A 24 17.40 2.00 4.73
C GLU A 24 18.06 1.56 3.41
N LYS A 25 17.83 0.31 2.98
CA LYS A 25 18.45 -0.23 1.76
C LYS A 25 17.99 0.49 0.50
N ALA A 26 16.74 0.93 0.44
CA ALA A 26 16.21 1.77 -0.63
C ALA A 26 16.80 3.18 -0.55
N LEU A 27 16.84 3.77 0.66
CA LEU A 27 17.38 5.11 0.89
C LEU A 27 18.85 5.17 0.48
N LEU A 28 19.68 4.26 0.96
CA LEU A 28 21.12 4.20 0.71
C LEU A 28 21.47 3.68 -0.70
N HIS A 29 20.49 3.20 -1.47
CA HIS A 29 20.68 2.59 -2.80
C HIS A 29 21.55 1.33 -2.74
N VAL A 30 21.42 0.57 -1.66
CA VAL A 30 22.05 -0.74 -1.48
C VAL A 30 21.33 -1.79 -2.31
N GLU A 31 19.99 -1.70 -2.39
CA GLU A 31 19.15 -2.56 -3.21
C GLU A 31 18.37 -1.72 -4.24
N PRO A 32 18.16 -2.22 -5.47
CA PRO A 32 17.36 -1.52 -6.46
C PRO A 32 15.87 -1.54 -6.06
N LEU A 33 15.13 -0.52 -6.47
CA LEU A 33 13.75 -0.28 -5.99
C LEU A 33 12.74 -1.35 -6.42
N ASP A 34 13.07 -2.11 -7.46
CA ASP A 34 12.32 -3.25 -7.97
C ASP A 34 12.32 -4.46 -7.04
N THR A 35 13.28 -4.57 -6.12
CA THR A 35 13.30 -5.60 -5.06
C THR A 35 12.20 -5.42 -4.01
N PHE A 36 11.64 -4.21 -3.89
CA PHE A 36 10.55 -3.91 -2.97
C PHE A 36 9.21 -4.15 -3.66
N SER A 37 8.26 -4.75 -2.92
CA SER A 37 6.91 -4.96 -3.42
C SER A 37 6.22 -3.64 -3.80
N ILE A 38 5.23 -3.71 -4.69
CA ILE A 38 4.43 -2.54 -5.06
C ILE A 38 3.75 -1.96 -3.81
N ALA A 39 3.22 -2.79 -2.92
CA ALA A 39 2.63 -2.36 -1.65
C ALA A 39 3.59 -1.54 -0.80
N GLN A 40 4.83 -2.01 -0.61
CA GLN A 40 5.84 -1.30 0.15
C GLN A 40 6.13 0.07 -0.49
N ARG A 41 6.35 0.11 -1.80
CA ARG A 41 6.61 1.37 -2.51
C ARG A 41 5.44 2.35 -2.46
N LEU A 42 4.21 1.87 -2.55
CA LEU A 42 3.00 2.70 -2.37
C LEU A 42 2.87 3.20 -0.92
N SER A 43 3.23 2.37 0.06
CA SER A 43 3.17 2.73 1.48
C SER A 43 4.09 3.92 1.84
N TRP A 44 5.18 4.15 1.09
CA TRP A 44 6.08 5.30 1.28
C TRP A 44 5.44 6.66 1.01
N ALA A 45 4.30 6.66 0.31
CA ALA A 45 3.46 7.84 0.12
C ALA A 45 2.18 7.81 0.97
N ALA A 46 2.00 6.83 1.84
CA ALA A 46 0.81 6.69 2.69
C ALA A 46 0.65 7.85 3.67
N GLY A 47 1.74 8.23 4.35
CA GLY A 47 1.74 9.28 5.37
C GLY A 47 2.03 10.70 4.84
N ARG A 48 2.25 10.88 3.53
CA ARG A 48 2.63 12.19 2.97
C ARG A 48 1.44 13.13 2.94
N LYS A 49 1.60 14.32 3.55
CA LYS A 49 0.68 15.44 3.38
C LYS A 49 1.13 16.27 2.19
N THR A 50 0.28 16.38 1.18
CA THR A 50 0.55 17.18 -0.01
C THR A 50 -0.43 18.33 -0.12
N THR A 51 0.04 19.47 -0.65
CA THR A 51 -0.83 20.64 -0.90
C THR A 51 -1.87 20.32 -1.96
N ARG A 52 -1.48 19.57 -3.00
CA ARG A 52 -2.38 19.04 -4.01
C ARG A 52 -2.44 17.52 -3.93
N VAL A 53 -3.62 16.97 -4.09
CA VAL A 53 -3.85 15.51 -4.05
C VAL A 53 -3.02 14.78 -5.12
N GLU A 54 -2.82 15.42 -6.28
CA GLU A 54 -2.02 14.90 -7.39
C GLU A 54 -0.51 14.82 -7.10
N ASP A 55 0.04 15.65 -6.22
CA ASP A 55 1.46 15.61 -5.85
C ASP A 55 1.84 14.27 -5.18
N ARG A 56 0.87 13.61 -4.54
CA ARG A 56 1.05 12.27 -3.97
C ARG A 56 1.39 11.26 -5.06
N ALA A 57 0.67 11.31 -6.19
CA ALA A 57 0.95 10.45 -7.34
C ALA A 57 2.29 10.80 -7.99
N TYR A 58 2.61 12.10 -8.12
CA TYR A 58 3.86 12.54 -8.74
C TYR A 58 5.09 12.18 -7.91
N SER A 59 4.97 12.17 -6.59
CA SER A 59 6.05 11.73 -5.70
C SER A 59 6.44 10.25 -5.87
N LEU A 60 5.55 9.43 -6.43
CA LEU A 60 5.76 8.00 -6.67
C LEU A 60 6.30 7.69 -8.07
N LEU A 61 6.26 8.63 -9.01
CA LEU A 61 6.70 8.39 -10.39
C LEU A 61 8.16 7.95 -10.48
N GLY A 62 9.05 8.64 -9.74
CA GLY A 62 10.46 8.28 -9.68
C GLY A 62 10.70 6.92 -9.03
N ILE A 63 9.87 6.52 -8.06
CA ILE A 63 10.00 5.24 -7.35
C ILE A 63 9.59 4.06 -8.25
N PHE A 64 8.57 4.24 -9.08
CA PHE A 64 8.11 3.23 -10.03
C PHE A 64 8.76 3.32 -11.40
N ASN A 65 9.65 4.30 -11.63
CA ASN A 65 10.23 4.61 -12.93
C ASN A 65 9.15 4.77 -14.03
N ILE A 66 8.04 5.45 -13.69
CA ILE A 66 6.91 5.69 -14.59
C ILE A 66 7.00 7.10 -15.15
N ASN A 67 6.89 7.21 -16.47
CA ASN A 67 6.71 8.50 -17.13
C ASN A 67 5.24 8.73 -17.51
N MET A 68 4.60 9.76 -16.94
CA MET A 68 3.26 10.21 -17.32
C MET A 68 3.20 11.75 -17.33
N PRO A 69 2.42 12.37 -18.24
CA PRO A 69 2.23 13.82 -18.24
C PRO A 69 1.62 14.32 -16.93
N THR A 70 2.26 15.33 -16.33
CA THR A 70 1.74 16.05 -15.16
C THR A 70 0.55 16.92 -15.60
N LEU A 71 -0.64 16.53 -15.17
CA LEU A 71 -1.89 17.22 -15.48
C LEU A 71 -2.51 17.66 -14.16
N TYR A 72 -2.14 18.87 -13.74
CA TYR A 72 -2.68 19.52 -12.55
C TYR A 72 -4.17 19.87 -12.73
N GLY A 73 -4.93 19.85 -11.64
CA GLY A 73 -6.39 20.10 -11.66
C GLY A 73 -7.22 18.86 -11.99
N LYS A 74 -6.61 17.66 -12.00
CA LYS A 74 -7.32 16.39 -12.19
C LYS A 74 -7.63 15.68 -10.87
N GLY A 75 -7.03 16.10 -9.75
CA GLY A 75 -7.27 15.54 -8.42
C GLY A 75 -6.90 14.06 -8.35
N ASP A 76 -7.77 13.24 -7.77
CA ASP A 76 -7.57 11.78 -7.61
C ASP A 76 -7.35 11.01 -8.93
N ARG A 77 -7.74 11.59 -10.07
CA ARG A 77 -7.49 10.99 -11.39
C ARG A 77 -6.00 10.83 -11.68
N ALA A 78 -5.12 11.66 -11.10
CA ALA A 78 -3.68 11.47 -11.24
C ALA A 78 -3.21 10.17 -10.58
N PHE A 79 -3.74 9.86 -9.39
CA PHE A 79 -3.42 8.64 -8.66
C PHE A 79 -3.97 7.39 -9.36
N ARG A 80 -5.18 7.47 -9.92
CA ARG A 80 -5.74 6.37 -10.73
C ARG A 80 -4.87 6.04 -11.95
N ARG A 81 -4.43 7.06 -12.70
CA ARG A 81 -3.53 6.89 -13.84
C ARG A 81 -2.18 6.27 -13.44
N LEU A 82 -1.67 6.62 -12.25
CA LEU A 82 -0.48 5.98 -11.70
C LEU A 82 -0.74 4.49 -11.46
N GLN A 83 -1.84 4.11 -10.80
CA GLN A 83 -2.20 2.71 -10.57
C GLN A 83 -2.34 1.92 -11.88
N GLU A 84 -3.01 2.50 -12.89
CA GLU A 84 -3.13 1.89 -14.23
C GLU A 84 -1.77 1.63 -14.87
N ARG A 85 -0.83 2.58 -14.78
CA ARG A 85 0.53 2.40 -15.30
C ARG A 85 1.33 1.37 -14.53
N ILE A 86 1.19 1.34 -13.20
CA ILE A 86 1.81 0.29 -12.36
C ILE A 86 1.30 -1.09 -12.78
N MET A 87 -0.01 -1.24 -12.98
CA MET A 87 -0.62 -2.51 -13.41
C MET A 87 -0.16 -2.96 -14.80
N GLN A 88 0.08 -2.02 -15.72
CA GLN A 88 0.58 -2.34 -17.06
C GLN A 88 2.04 -2.79 -17.06
N GLN A 89 2.85 -2.28 -16.14
CA GLN A 89 4.30 -2.51 -16.12
C GLN A 89 4.69 -3.68 -15.22
N VAL A 90 3.92 -3.97 -14.17
CA VAL A 90 4.24 -5.03 -13.19
C VAL A 90 2.94 -5.76 -12.77
N PRO A 91 2.71 -7.00 -13.25
CA PRO A 91 1.59 -7.82 -12.82
C PRO A 91 1.89 -8.49 -11.47
N ASP A 92 1.98 -7.70 -10.40
CA ASP A 92 2.16 -8.20 -9.02
C ASP A 92 0.88 -7.96 -8.20
N GLN A 93 0.36 -9.04 -7.60
CA GLN A 93 -0.85 -9.05 -6.78
C GLN A 93 -0.71 -8.22 -5.49
N SER A 94 0.52 -7.88 -5.07
CA SER A 94 0.78 -7.05 -3.89
C SER A 94 0.16 -5.64 -3.98
N LEU A 95 -0.21 -5.15 -5.16
CA LEU A 95 -0.88 -3.87 -5.38
C LEU A 95 -2.11 -3.65 -4.48
N PHE A 96 -2.88 -4.71 -4.18
CA PHE A 96 -4.09 -4.62 -3.36
C PHE A 96 -3.84 -4.66 -1.84
N ALA A 97 -2.65 -5.06 -1.41
CA ALA A 97 -2.33 -5.23 0.01
C ALA A 97 -1.97 -3.92 0.73
N TRP A 98 -1.80 -2.80 0.00
CA TRP A 98 -1.32 -1.54 0.58
C TRP A 98 -2.35 -0.84 1.51
N GLY A 99 -3.63 -1.26 1.48
CA GLY A 99 -4.74 -0.65 2.23
C GLY A 99 -5.31 -1.51 3.36
N PHE A 100 -4.85 -2.75 3.55
CA PHE A 100 -5.29 -3.58 4.67
C PHE A 100 -4.48 -3.22 5.91
N GLN A 101 -4.96 -2.21 6.62
CA GLN A 101 -4.65 -2.08 8.04
C GLN A 101 -5.05 -3.40 8.69
N HIS A 102 -4.07 -4.04 9.33
CA HIS A 102 -4.25 -5.23 10.16
C HIS A 102 -5.50 -5.02 11.01
N ILE A 103 -6.60 -5.70 10.66
CA ILE A 103 -7.66 -5.95 11.62
C ILE A 103 -6.96 -6.84 12.62
N SER A 104 -6.38 -6.21 13.64
CA SER A 104 -5.95 -6.85 14.87
C SER A 104 -7.21 -7.46 15.42
N SER A 105 -7.45 -8.70 15.03
CA SER A 105 -8.45 -9.52 15.65
C SER A 105 -8.00 -9.67 17.09
N ASN A 106 -8.73 -8.97 17.96
CA ASN A 106 -8.87 -9.35 19.35
C ASN A 106 -9.51 -10.75 19.40
N PHE A 107 -8.82 -11.78 18.92
CA PHE A 107 -9.11 -13.16 19.28
C PHE A 107 -8.66 -13.33 20.73
N SER A 108 -9.50 -12.80 21.61
CA SER A 108 -9.54 -13.17 23.01
C SER A 108 -9.73 -14.68 23.07
N HIS A 109 -8.63 -15.36 23.37
CA HIS A 109 -8.53 -16.53 24.24
C HIS A 109 -9.87 -17.25 24.50
N ASN A 110 -10.05 -18.41 23.87
CA ASN A 110 -10.43 -19.61 24.64
C ASN A 110 -10.06 -20.90 23.88
N PRO A 111 -9.06 -21.69 24.31
CA PRO A 111 -8.83 -23.01 23.74
C PRO A 111 -9.67 -24.02 24.52
N THR A 112 -10.85 -24.39 24.01
CA THR A 112 -11.45 -25.67 24.39
C THR A 112 -12.29 -26.19 23.22
N ILE A 113 -11.66 -26.97 22.34
CA ILE A 113 -12.38 -27.92 21.49
C ILE A 113 -11.71 -29.27 21.69
N THR A 114 -12.34 -30.05 22.56
CA THR A 114 -12.11 -31.49 22.68
C THR A 114 -12.54 -32.18 21.39
N SER A 115 -11.73 -33.14 20.98
CA SER A 115 -11.97 -34.13 19.94
C SER A 115 -13.43 -34.58 19.80
N ASN A 116 -13.93 -34.73 18.57
CA ASN A 116 -14.48 -35.99 18.00
C ASN A 116 -15.42 -35.74 16.79
N GLY A 117 -15.06 -36.31 15.63
CA GLY A 117 -16.03 -36.78 14.61
C GLY A 117 -16.19 -35.94 13.32
N PRO A 118 -16.14 -36.56 12.11
CA PRO A 118 -16.39 -35.88 10.84
C PRO A 118 -17.83 -36.09 10.35
N ILE A 119 -18.47 -35.07 9.76
CA ILE A 119 -19.67 -35.30 8.93
C ILE A 119 -19.61 -34.42 7.67
N VAL A 120 -19.60 -35.12 6.55
CA VAL A 120 -19.72 -34.68 5.16
C VAL A 120 -21.14 -34.16 4.88
N ALA A 121 -21.20 -33.08 4.10
CA ALA A 121 -22.22 -32.62 3.15
C ALA A 121 -23.71 -32.97 3.37
N ASN A 122 -24.59 -31.95 3.30
CA ASN A 122 -25.44 -31.71 2.12
C ASN A 122 -26.59 -30.70 2.39
N ALA A 123 -27.07 -30.14 1.28
CA ALA A 123 -28.41 -29.62 1.02
C ALA A 123 -28.73 -28.12 1.27
N VAL A 124 -28.62 -27.36 0.18
CA VAL A 124 -29.62 -26.35 -0.30
C VAL A 124 -30.78 -27.17 -0.91
N PRO A 125 -32.10 -26.81 -0.87
CA PRO A 125 -32.58 -25.54 -1.43
C PRO A 125 -33.92 -24.92 -0.92
N SER A 126 -34.20 -23.73 -1.45
CA SER A 126 -35.51 -23.16 -1.82
C SER A 126 -36.48 -22.67 -0.74
N ARG A 127 -36.79 -21.36 -0.78
CA ARG A 127 -38.18 -20.89 -0.68
C ARG A 127 -38.35 -19.51 -1.34
N SER A 128 -39.20 -19.50 -2.36
CA SER A 128 -39.71 -18.37 -3.13
C SER A 128 -40.80 -17.60 -2.37
N GLU A 129 -40.91 -16.31 -2.71
CA GLU A 129 -42.14 -15.55 -2.97
C GLU A 129 -43.25 -15.44 -1.89
N ASP A 130 -43.41 -14.19 -1.42
CA ASP A 130 -44.60 -13.33 -1.66
C ASP A 130 -45.73 -13.24 -0.60
N LEU A 131 -46.30 -12.03 -0.60
CA LEU A 131 -47.59 -11.54 -0.07
C LEU A 131 -47.70 -11.09 1.39
N GLY A 132 -47.77 -9.75 1.53
CA GLY A 132 -49.00 -9.07 1.93
C GLY A 132 -49.28 -8.94 3.43
N LEU A 133 -49.11 -7.73 3.96
CA LEU A 133 -50.17 -6.77 4.30
C LEU A 133 -49.55 -5.41 4.67
#